data_AF-A0A183JM84-F1
#
_entry.id   AF-A0A183JM84-F1
#
_cell.length_a   1.000
_cell.length_b   1.000
_cell.length_c   1.000
_cell.angle_alpha   90.00
_cell.angle_beta   90.00
_cell.angle_gamma   90.00
#
_symmetry.space_group_name_H-M   'P 1'
#
loop_
_entity.id
_entity.type
_entity.pdbx_description
1 polymer ?
#
loop_
_entity_poly.entity_id
_entity_poly.type
_entity_poly.pdbx_seq_one_letter_code
_entity_poly.pdbx_strand_id
1 'polypeptide(L)'
;MTIVDQISDCVDLCELHLSSTYPQPKCILQLLRGIQYTLDDGSCAMLSESIWNSAFSSTNTTHSLTTLSTSQSINVLGHVYEDHVYIRPDNNGRGCRVYLLSRVDVK
;
A
#
# COMPACT_ATOMS: atom_id res chain seq x y z
N MET A 1 -1.85 -5.94 5.44
CA MET A 1 -0.54 -5.43 4.99
C MET A 1 0.52 -6.37 5.53
N THR A 2 1.48 -6.73 4.69
CA THR A 2 2.59 -7.63 5.02
C THR A 2 3.89 -6.92 4.69
N ILE A 3 4.85 -6.91 5.61
CA ILE A 3 6.20 -6.38 5.33
C ILE A 3 6.97 -7.47 4.60
N VAL A 4 7.44 -7.16 3.40
CA VAL A 4 8.18 -8.08 2.52
C VAL A 4 9.68 -7.96 2.78
N ASP A 5 10.16 -6.74 2.99
CA ASP A 5 11.55 -6.45 3.31
C ASP A 5 11.64 -5.16 4.12
N GLN A 6 12.72 -5.00 4.88
CA GLN A 6 12.99 -3.81 5.68
C GLN A 6 14.31 -3.18 5.20
N ILE A 7 14.22 -2.00 4.57
CA ILE A 7 15.38 -1.28 4.02
C ILE A 7 16.10 -0.52 5.13
N SER A 8 15.35 0.05 6.07
CA SER A 8 15.88 0.72 7.26
C SER A 8 14.82 0.73 8.38
N ASP A 9 15.16 1.28 9.55
CA ASP A 9 14.23 1.40 10.69
C ASP A 9 12.95 2.18 10.36
N CYS A 10 13.00 3.02 9.32
CA CYS A 10 11.92 3.91 8.91
C CYS A 10 11.40 3.63 7.50
N VAL A 11 11.94 2.64 6.78
CA VAL A 11 11.59 2.38 5.38
C VAL A 11 11.46 0.88 5.13
N ASP A 12 10.29 0.48 4.64
CA ASP A 12 9.94 -0.91 4.38
C ASP A 12 9.42 -1.10 2.95
N LEU A 13 9.59 -2.31 2.43
CA LEU A 13 8.81 -2.81 1.31
C LEU A 13 7.61 -3.58 1.87
N CYS A 14 6.40 -3.24 1.45
CA CYS A 14 5.21 -3.90 1.95
C CYS A 14 4.20 -4.23 0.83
N GLU A 15 3.45 -5.29 1.06
CA GLU A 15 2.36 -5.73 0.21
C GLU A 15 1.03 -5.52 0.93
N LEU A 16 0.09 -4.85 0.28
CA LEU A 16 -1.24 -4.56 0.81
C LEU A 16 -2.30 -5.23 -0.06
N HIS A 17 -3.11 -6.10 0.55
CA HIS A 17 -4.26 -6.71 -0.11
C HIS A 17 -5.49 -5.90 0.26
N LEU A 18 -6.11 -5.27 -0.73
CA LEU A 18 -7.36 -4.55 -0.55
C LEU A 18 -8.51 -5.55 -0.45
N SER A 19 -9.42 -5.31 0.48
CA SER A 19 -10.66 -6.06 0.59
C SER A 19 -11.53 -5.79 -0.64
N SER A 20 -11.93 -6.85 -1.34
CA SER A 20 -12.91 -6.77 -2.44
C SER A 20 -14.21 -7.46 -2.06
N THR A 21 -15.33 -6.97 -2.59
CA THR A 21 -16.64 -7.64 -2.44
C THR A 21 -16.89 -8.49 -3.68
N TYR A 22 -17.24 -9.76 -3.50
CA TYR A 22 -17.59 -10.63 -4.63
C TYR A 22 -18.67 -9.95 -5.51
N PRO A 23 -18.50 -9.90 -6.84
CA PRO A 23 -17.57 -10.66 -7.68
C PRO A 23 -16.23 -9.97 -8.01
N GLN A 24 -15.86 -8.88 -7.34
CA GLN A 24 -14.63 -8.13 -7.67
C GLN A 24 -13.37 -8.94 -7.35
N PRO A 25 -12.36 -8.93 -8.25
CA PRO A 25 -11.08 -9.57 -7.98
C PRO A 25 -10.38 -8.91 -6.78
N LYS A 26 -9.46 -9.64 -6.14
CA LYS A 26 -8.66 -9.07 -5.06
C LYS A 26 -7.60 -8.14 -5.66
N CYS A 27 -7.48 -6.92 -5.14
CA CYS A 27 -6.44 -6.00 -5.55
C CYS A 27 -5.25 -6.08 -4.59
N ILE A 28 -4.05 -6.23 -5.16
CA ILE A 28 -2.77 -6.20 -4.44
C ILE A 28 -2.06 -4.90 -4.79
N LEU A 29 -1.46 -4.26 -3.80
CA LEU A 29 -0.59 -3.11 -3.94
C LEU A 29 0.80 -3.47 -3.39
N GLN A 30 1.83 -3.19 -4.17
CA GLN A 30 3.24 -3.35 -3.78
C GLN A 30 3.81 -1.97 -3.55
N LEU A 31 4.32 -1.72 -2.34
CA LEU A 31 4.60 -0.38 -1.85
C LEU A 31 6.01 -0.28 -1.29
N LEU A 32 6.67 0.84 -1.58
CA LEU A 32 7.73 1.38 -0.76
C LEU A 32 7.08 2.32 0.26
N ARG A 33 7.32 2.10 1.54
CA ARG A 33 6.70 2.88 2.61
C ARG A 33 7.77 3.49 3.52
N GLY A 34 7.75 4.80 3.65
CA GLY A 34 8.57 5.56 4.60
C GLY A 34 7.73 6.09 5.76
N ILE A 35 8.25 6.03 6.99
CA ILE A 35 7.59 6.53 8.20
C ILE A 35 8.53 7.46 8.96
N GLN A 36 8.04 8.64 9.32
CA GLN A 36 8.69 9.61 10.18
C GLN A 36 7.88 9.78 11.47
N TYR A 37 8.42 9.31 12.60
CA TYR A 37 7.71 9.25 13.88
C TYR A 37 7.83 10.52 14.75
N THR A 38 8.78 11.40 14.45
CA THR A 38 9.03 12.61 15.23
C THR A 38 9.49 13.74 14.32
N LEU A 39 8.58 14.66 14.00
CA LEU A 39 8.89 15.96 13.42
C LEU A 39 9.00 17.01 14.53
N ASP A 40 9.59 18.17 14.22
CA ASP A 40 9.89 19.23 15.18
C ASP A 40 8.65 19.76 15.93
N ASP A 41 7.47 19.67 15.31
CA ASP A 41 6.18 20.08 15.86
C ASP A 41 5.43 18.94 16.57
N GLY A 42 6.08 17.79 16.77
CA GLY A 42 5.47 16.58 17.33
C GLY A 42 4.55 15.84 16.36
N SER A 43 4.56 16.21 15.07
CA SER A 43 3.82 15.50 14.03
C SER A 43 4.53 14.23 13.58
N CYS A 44 3.76 13.35 12.93
CA CYS A 44 4.26 12.16 12.24
C CYS A 44 3.81 12.18 10.78
N ALA A 45 4.58 11.56 9.91
CA ALA A 45 4.19 11.36 8.51
C ALA A 45 4.49 9.93 8.06
N MET A 46 3.63 9.40 7.20
CA MET A 46 3.88 8.16 6.47
C MET A 46 3.61 8.43 5.00
N LEU A 47 4.54 8.06 4.14
CA LEU A 47 4.42 8.20 2.69
C LEU A 47 4.57 6.82 2.08
N SER A 48 3.67 6.47 1.16
CA SER A 48 3.73 5.23 0.41
C SER A 48 3.54 5.48 -1.08
N GLU A 49 4.30 4.78 -1.90
CA GLU A 49 4.18 4.80 -3.36
C GLU A 49 4.36 3.39 -3.93
N SER A 50 3.81 3.15 -5.12
CA SER A 50 4.01 1.86 -5.78
C SER A 50 5.43 1.72 -6.32
N ILE A 51 6.01 0.53 -6.11
CA ILE A 51 7.33 0.18 -6.59
C ILE A 51 7.28 -1.16 -7.32
N TRP A 52 8.13 -1.30 -8.35
CA TRP A 52 8.43 -2.58 -8.96
C TRP A 52 9.73 -3.13 -8.36
N ASN A 53 9.66 -4.23 -7.63
CA ASN A 53 10.84 -4.86 -7.01
C ASN A 53 10.76 -6.39 -7.13
N SER A 54 11.89 -7.03 -7.42
CA SER A 54 12.00 -8.50 -7.49
C SER A 54 11.75 -9.21 -6.16
N ALA A 55 11.82 -8.50 -5.04
CA ALA A 55 11.46 -9.03 -3.72
C ALA A 55 9.97 -9.40 -3.63
N PHE A 56 9.12 -8.74 -4.41
CA PHE A 56 7.72 -9.15 -4.52
C PHE A 56 7.62 -10.34 -5.46
N SER A 57 7.05 -11.45 -4.96
CA SER A 57 6.76 -12.61 -5.80
C SER A 57 5.90 -12.13 -6.97
N SER A 58 6.33 -12.41 -8.20
CA SER A 58 5.57 -12.08 -9.39
C SER A 58 4.22 -12.80 -9.31
N THR A 59 3.18 -12.10 -8.85
CA THR A 59 1.81 -12.55 -9.06
C THR A 59 1.66 -12.62 -10.57
N ASN A 60 1.54 -13.84 -11.10
CA ASN A 60 1.44 -14.10 -12.54
C ASN A 60 0.34 -13.21 -13.14
N THR A 61 0.72 -12.10 -13.75
CA THR A 61 -0.16 -11.24 -14.54
C THR A 61 -0.31 -11.87 -15.91
N THR A 62 -0.92 -13.06 -15.94
CA THR A 62 -1.27 -13.71 -17.21
C THR A 62 -2.47 -13.01 -17.81
N HIS A 63 -2.20 -11.98 -18.64
CA HIS A 63 -3.05 -11.63 -19.77
C HIS A 63 -2.80 -12.61 -20.94
N SER A 64 -2.70 -13.92 -20.68
CA SER A 64 -2.66 -14.92 -21.76
C SER A 64 -4.08 -15.43 -21.96
N LEU A 65 -4.69 -15.00 -23.06
CA LEU A 65 -5.95 -15.50 -23.58
C LEU A 65 -5.76 -16.95 -24.08
N THR A 66 -5.62 -17.92 -23.18
CA THR A 66 -5.68 -19.33 -23.53
C THR A 66 -6.16 -20.20 -22.37
N THR A 67 -7.34 -20.76 -22.59
CA THR A 67 -7.84 -22.04 -22.07
C THR A 67 -8.22 -22.16 -20.58
N LEU A 68 -9.49 -22.55 -20.40
CA LEU A 68 -10.12 -23.04 -19.18
C LEU A 68 -9.14 -23.78 -18.25
N SER A 69 -8.84 -23.19 -17.10
CA SER A 69 -8.52 -23.96 -15.90
C SER A 69 -9.16 -23.31 -14.68
N THR A 70 -9.66 -24.17 -13.82
CA THR A 70 -10.52 -23.94 -12.67
C THR A 70 -9.93 -23.00 -11.61
N SER A 71 -10.72 -21.99 -11.23
CA SER A 71 -10.72 -21.32 -9.91
C SER A 71 -9.38 -20.87 -9.31
N GLN A 72 -8.54 -20.17 -10.05
CA GLN A 72 -7.54 -19.30 -9.44
C GLN A 72 -8.16 -17.92 -9.23
N SER A 73 -8.19 -17.44 -7.99
CA SER A 73 -8.58 -16.06 -7.70
C SER A 73 -7.61 -15.14 -8.45
N ILE A 74 -8.09 -14.50 -9.51
CA ILE A 74 -7.30 -13.52 -10.27
C ILE A 74 -7.07 -12.35 -9.31
N ASN A 75 -5.83 -12.20 -8.86
CA ASN A 75 -5.41 -11.01 -8.15
C ASN A 75 -5.01 -9.97 -9.20
N VAL A 76 -5.48 -8.74 -9.04
CA VAL A 76 -5.11 -7.63 -9.90
C VAL A 76 -4.11 -6.74 -9.17
N LEU A 77 -3.11 -6.25 -9.90
CA LEU A 77 -2.13 -5.31 -9.36
C LEU A 77 -2.66 -3.88 -9.55
N GLY A 78 -2.97 -3.23 -8.43
CA GLY A 78 -3.26 -1.80 -8.41
C GLY A 78 -1.98 -0.96 -8.36
N HIS A 79 -2.12 0.34 -8.49
CA HIS A 79 -1.01 1.28 -8.49
C HIS A 79 -1.29 2.48 -7.59
N VAL A 80 -0.41 2.74 -6.62
CA VAL A 80 -0.43 3.93 -5.77
C VAL A 80 0.47 4.98 -6.38
N TYR A 81 -0.12 6.10 -6.80
CA TYR A 81 0.65 7.25 -7.27
C TYR A 81 1.16 8.13 -6.13
N GLU A 82 0.36 8.23 -5.06
CA GLU A 82 0.69 8.94 -3.82
C GLU A 82 -0.25 8.44 -2.73
N ASP A 83 0.29 8.10 -1.56
CA ASP A 83 -0.50 7.78 -0.37
C ASP A 83 0.21 8.32 0.87
N HIS A 84 -0.20 9.51 1.30
CA HIS A 84 0.44 10.27 2.37
C HIS A 84 -0.50 10.40 3.55
N VAL A 85 -0.03 9.99 4.71
CA VAL A 85 -0.72 10.16 6.00
C VAL A 85 0.09 11.15 6.83
N TYR A 86 -0.53 12.25 7.23
CA TYR A 86 0.04 13.21 8.17
C TYR A 86 -0.76 13.20 9.47
N ILE A 87 -0.07 13.02 10.58
CA ILE A 87 -0.66 12.99 11.92
C ILE A 87 -0.12 14.20 12.67
N ARG A 88 -1.01 15.11 13.07
CA ARG A 88 -0.66 16.28 13.88
C ARG A 88 -1.33 16.21 15.25
N PRO A 89 -0.63 16.54 16.34
CA PRO A 89 -1.28 16.73 17.64
C PRO A 89 -2.39 17.78 17.55
N ASP A 90 -3.52 17.56 18.23
CA ASP A 90 -4.53 18.61 18.35
C ASP A 90 -4.12 19.63 19.41
N ASN A 91 -4.42 20.91 19.18
CA ASN A 91 -4.02 22.02 20.06
C ASN A 91 -4.55 21.88 21.49
N ASN A 92 -5.63 21.11 21.68
CA ASN A 92 -6.26 20.89 22.98
C ASN A 92 -5.61 19.73 23.77
N GLY A 93 -4.56 19.09 23.23
CA GLY A 93 -3.87 17.95 23.84
C GLY A 93 -4.71 16.67 23.94
N ARG A 94 -5.89 16.64 23.31
CA ARG A 94 -6.83 15.51 23.32
C ARG A 94 -6.93 14.90 21.93
N GLY A 95 -5.91 14.13 21.57
CA GLY A 95 -5.87 13.37 20.33
C GLY A 95 -5.06 14.04 19.21
N CYS A 96 -5.30 13.60 17.99
CA CYS A 96 -4.59 14.04 16.81
C CYS A 96 -5.54 14.28 15.63
N ARG A 97 -5.11 15.12 14.70
CA ARG A 97 -5.72 15.29 13.39
C ARG A 97 -4.94 14.45 12.39
N VAL A 98 -5.66 13.63 11.63
CA VAL A 98 -5.10 12.77 10.59
C VAL A 98 -5.54 13.31 9.24
N TYR A 99 -4.56 13.60 8.38
CA TYR A 99 -4.78 14.02 7.00
C TYR A 99 -4.32 12.90 6.08
N LEU A 100 -5.18 12.49 5.16
CA LEU A 100 -4.88 11.50 4.13
C LEU A 100 -4.96 12.17 2.77
N LEU A 101 -3.86 12.12 2.02
CA LEU A 101 -3.82 12.44 0.59
C LEU A 101 -3.51 11.15 -0.15
N SER A 102 -4.47 10.64 -0.92
CA SER A 102 -4.34 9.34 -1.56
C SER A 102 -4.84 9.40 -3.01
N ARG A 103 -4.05 8.84 -3.93
CA ARG A 103 -4.40 8.62 -5.33
C ARG A 103 -3.97 7.22 -5.72
N VAL A 104 -4.97 6.33 -5.80
CA VAL A 104 -4.78 4.91 -6.07
C VAL A 104 -5.60 4.51 -7.29
N ASP A 105 -4.97 3.85 -8.24
CA ASP A 105 -5.62 3.15 -9.35
C ASP A 105 -5.86 1.70 -8.96
N VAL A 106 -7.13 1.33 -8.81
CA VAL A 106 -7.58 -0.02 -8.50
C VAL A 106 -8.13 -0.61 -9.79
N LYS A 107 -7.45 -1.62 -10.33
CA LYS A 107 -7.79 -2.27 -11.60
C LYS A 107 -8.70 -3.47 -11.42
#